data_AF-A0A1C4M3Y1-F1
#
_entry.id   AF-A0A1C4M3Y1-F1
#
_cell.length_a   1.000
_cell.length_b   1.000
_cell.length_c   1.000
_cell.angle_alpha   90.00
_cell.angle_beta   90.00
_cell.angle_gamma   90.00
#
_symmetry.space_group_name_H-M   'P 1'
#
loop_
_entity.id
_entity.type
_entity.pdbx_description
1 polymer ?
#
loop_
_entity_poly.entity_id
_entity_poly.type
_entity_poly.pdbx_seq_one_letter_code
_entity_poly.pdbx_strand_id
1 'polypeptide(L)'
;MRPPRPVGRDSWLDRALDDYRVLLLDQRGTGRSSPITRQTLPARGEPAAQADYLTHFRADAIVRDAELIRRELTDEPWSVLGQSFGGMCTVTYLSFAPEGLREAIITGGLPGLRVTADEVYRAAYPRVHRKNTAYYRRYPQDAAPVRRIAAHLIEHPALMPDGSLLTVEAFQSLGMMLGTSDGADVLHYLLEDTWAGAELSDSFLARAAAFLSYAQLPLNPIMHELTYAQRGTGATNWAAQRVRGEYPPFDARTALAGEDPMLFTGEMTYRCHFDQPCLAPLLEPAEALFAREDWPDLYDPQRLAANDVPVAAAVYLDDMYVDATYSLQTAETVKGLRLWATNEFEHDGLRASGGRVLDRLLRMLHSQI
;
A
#
# COMPACT_ATOMS: atom_id res chain seq x y z
N MET A 1 3.78 0.42 -8.15
CA MET A 1 3.86 -1.07 -8.17
C MET A 1 3.58 -1.58 -9.57
N ARG A 2 4.06 -2.77 -9.96
CA ARG A 2 3.69 -3.39 -11.24
C ARG A 2 2.19 -3.75 -11.21
N PRO A 3 1.36 -3.34 -12.18
CA PRO A 3 -0.04 -3.76 -12.22
C PRO A 3 -0.12 -5.30 -12.35
N PRO A 4 -1.05 -5.96 -11.62
CA PRO A 4 -1.26 -7.39 -11.80
C PRO A 4 -1.59 -7.66 -13.27
N ARG A 5 -0.92 -8.64 -13.85
CA ARG A 5 -1.18 -9.02 -15.24
C ARG A 5 -2.37 -9.96 -15.25
N PRO A 6 -3.45 -9.62 -15.95
CA PRO A 6 -4.64 -10.46 -15.97
C PRO A 6 -4.30 -11.81 -16.59
N VAL A 7 -4.71 -12.88 -15.92
CA VAL A 7 -4.65 -14.24 -16.45
C VAL A 7 -6.09 -14.76 -16.54
N GLY A 8 -6.62 -14.82 -17.76
CA GLY A 8 -8.02 -15.17 -17.99
C GLY A 8 -8.99 -14.07 -17.55
N ARG A 9 -10.15 -14.47 -17.05
CA ARG A 9 -11.22 -13.58 -16.59
C ARG A 9 -10.84 -13.01 -15.22
N ASP A 10 -10.53 -11.72 -15.16
CA ASP A 10 -10.30 -10.98 -13.91
C ASP A 10 -11.51 -10.08 -13.63
N SER A 11 -11.99 -10.07 -12.40
CA SER A 11 -13.36 -9.65 -12.05
C SER A 11 -13.68 -8.21 -12.48
N TRP A 12 -12.80 -7.27 -12.14
CA TRP A 12 -12.94 -5.87 -12.51
C TRP A 12 -12.65 -5.64 -14.01
N LEU A 13 -11.74 -6.43 -14.58
CA LEU A 13 -11.34 -6.30 -15.99
C LEU A 13 -12.48 -6.73 -16.91
N ASP A 14 -13.13 -7.85 -16.62
CA ASP A 14 -14.30 -8.33 -17.36
C ASP A 14 -15.36 -7.24 -17.45
N ARG A 15 -15.70 -6.61 -16.31
CA ARG A 15 -16.65 -5.51 -16.29
C ARG A 15 -16.13 -4.29 -17.06
N ALA A 16 -14.85 -3.93 -16.90
CA ALA A 16 -14.28 -2.78 -17.60
C ALA A 16 -14.33 -2.96 -19.13
N LEU A 17 -14.15 -4.18 -19.64
CA LEU A 17 -14.13 -4.48 -21.07
C LEU A 17 -15.51 -4.36 -21.75
N ASP A 18 -16.60 -4.29 -20.98
CA ASP A 18 -17.94 -4.01 -21.54
C ASP A 18 -18.04 -2.57 -22.09
N ASP A 19 -17.33 -1.62 -21.47
CA ASP A 19 -17.41 -0.18 -21.78
C ASP A 19 -16.10 0.41 -22.33
N TYR A 20 -14.95 -0.22 -22.07
CA TYR A 20 -13.62 0.36 -22.31
C TYR A 20 -12.66 -0.57 -23.06
N ARG A 21 -11.69 0.05 -23.75
CA ARG A 21 -10.43 -0.59 -24.10
C ARG A 21 -9.44 -0.34 -22.96
N VAL A 22 -8.94 -1.39 -22.32
CA VAL A 22 -8.12 -1.27 -21.12
C VAL A 22 -6.62 -1.24 -21.46
N LEU A 23 -5.92 -0.22 -20.94
CA LEU A 23 -4.47 -0.08 -21.01
C LEU A 23 -3.87 -0.21 -19.60
N LEU A 24 -2.91 -1.11 -19.42
CA LEU A 24 -2.19 -1.31 -18.16
C LEU A 24 -0.74 -0.83 -18.28
N LEU A 25 -0.41 0.20 -17.51
CA LEU A 25 0.90 0.84 -17.51
C LEU A 25 1.80 0.25 -16.42
N ASP A 26 2.98 -0.25 -16.80
CA ASP A 26 4.07 -0.39 -15.84
C ASP A 26 4.55 1.03 -15.50
N GLN A 27 4.29 1.48 -14.28
CA GLN A 27 4.74 2.79 -13.79
C GLN A 27 6.28 2.84 -13.84
N ARG A 28 6.84 4.05 -14.05
CA ARG A 28 8.29 4.27 -13.97
C ARG A 28 8.89 3.60 -12.74
N GLY A 29 10.02 2.93 -12.91
CA GLY A 29 10.70 2.21 -11.83
C GLY A 29 10.15 0.81 -11.55
N THR A 30 9.18 0.32 -12.34
CA THR A 30 8.53 -0.99 -12.13
C THR A 30 8.41 -1.77 -13.43
N GLY A 31 8.27 -3.11 -13.33
CA GLY A 31 7.95 -3.97 -14.47
C GLY A 31 8.94 -3.85 -15.63
N ARG A 32 8.48 -3.43 -16.81
CA ARG A 32 9.34 -3.17 -17.99
C ARG A 32 9.80 -1.71 -18.09
N SER A 33 9.32 -0.83 -17.22
CA SER A 33 9.62 0.59 -17.19
C SER A 33 10.82 0.88 -16.28
N SER A 34 11.98 0.30 -16.62
CA SER A 34 13.27 0.48 -15.93
C SER A 34 13.22 0.21 -14.42
N PRO A 35 13.07 -1.05 -13.96
CA PRO A 35 12.96 -1.40 -12.55
C PRO A 35 14.05 -0.82 -11.66
N ILE A 36 13.64 -0.23 -10.53
CA ILE A 36 14.56 0.16 -9.46
C ILE A 36 14.70 -1.00 -8.48
N THR A 37 15.92 -1.49 -8.37
CA THR A 37 16.29 -2.68 -7.61
C THR A 37 17.67 -2.49 -7.00
N ARG A 38 18.08 -3.40 -6.10
CA ARG A 38 19.47 -3.43 -5.61
C ARG A 38 20.53 -3.58 -6.70
N GLN A 39 20.16 -4.08 -7.89
CA GLN A 39 21.08 -4.25 -9.02
C GLN A 39 21.19 -2.99 -9.87
N THR A 40 20.14 -2.15 -9.91
CA THR A 40 20.03 -1.03 -10.85
C THR A 40 20.27 0.33 -10.19
N LEU A 41 19.84 0.52 -8.94
CA LEU A 41 20.00 1.81 -8.25
C LEU A 41 21.47 2.17 -7.96
N PRO A 42 22.35 1.24 -7.55
CA PRO A 42 23.75 1.58 -7.26
C PRO A 42 24.52 2.18 -8.44
N ALA A 43 24.09 1.91 -9.68
CA ALA A 43 24.68 2.52 -10.88
C ALA A 43 24.41 4.04 -11.00
N ARG A 44 23.60 4.63 -10.10
CA ARG A 44 23.31 6.07 -10.07
C ARG A 44 24.30 6.88 -9.23
N GLY A 45 25.34 6.25 -8.68
CA GLY A 45 26.40 6.90 -7.91
C GLY A 45 26.23 6.71 -6.42
N GLU A 46 26.75 7.64 -5.63
CA GLU A 46 26.69 7.62 -4.16
C GLU A 46 25.24 7.72 -3.63
N PRO A 47 24.95 7.30 -2.39
CA PRO A 47 23.60 7.28 -1.82
C PRO A 47 22.79 8.57 -1.98
N ALA A 48 23.43 9.74 -1.88
CA ALA A 48 22.78 11.03 -2.09
C ALA A 48 22.25 11.20 -3.54
N ALA A 49 23.04 10.81 -4.54
CA ALA A 49 22.64 10.85 -5.95
C ALA A 49 21.56 9.81 -6.26
N GLN A 50 21.61 8.65 -5.58
CA GLN A 50 20.55 7.65 -5.65
C GLN A 50 19.23 8.19 -5.08
N ALA A 51 19.29 8.89 -3.94
CA ALA A 51 18.12 9.54 -3.34
C ALA A 51 17.57 10.66 -4.23
N ASP A 52 18.41 11.51 -4.82
CA ASP A 52 17.99 12.51 -5.81
C ASP A 52 17.25 11.86 -6.98
N TYR A 53 17.79 10.76 -7.50
CA TYR A 53 17.17 10.02 -8.60
C TYR A 53 15.80 9.44 -8.21
N LEU A 54 15.67 8.91 -6.97
CA LEU A 54 14.43 8.35 -6.45
C LEU A 54 13.29 9.38 -6.33
N THR A 55 13.60 10.68 -6.24
CA THR A 55 12.58 11.74 -6.25
C THR A 55 11.71 11.73 -7.52
N HIS A 56 12.22 11.18 -8.62
CA HIS A 56 11.52 11.12 -9.91
C HIS A 56 10.51 9.97 -10.03
N PHE A 57 10.23 9.20 -8.98
CA PHE A 57 9.37 8.00 -9.02
C PHE A 57 8.03 8.17 -8.28
N ARG A 58 7.70 9.39 -7.89
CA ARG A 58 6.47 9.77 -7.19
C ARG A 58 5.25 9.90 -8.12
N ALA A 59 4.07 10.05 -7.54
CA ALA A 59 2.79 10.18 -8.25
C ALA A 59 2.78 11.33 -9.28
N ASP A 60 3.39 12.48 -8.97
CA ASP A 60 3.49 13.63 -9.89
C ASP A 60 4.28 13.27 -11.17
N ALA A 61 5.26 12.40 -11.05
CA ALA A 61 6.08 11.95 -12.16
C ALA A 61 5.36 10.84 -12.95
N ILE A 62 4.65 9.94 -12.27
CA ILE A 62 3.78 8.92 -12.89
C ILE A 62 2.67 9.57 -13.73
N VAL A 63 2.02 10.61 -13.20
CA VAL A 63 0.97 11.36 -13.92
C VAL A 63 1.51 12.04 -15.17
N ARG A 64 2.73 12.61 -15.10
CA ARG A 64 3.39 13.19 -16.27
C ARG A 64 3.67 12.16 -17.37
N ASP A 65 4.07 10.94 -17.00
CA ASP A 65 4.21 9.85 -17.98
C ASP A 65 2.87 9.45 -18.57
N ALA A 66 1.83 9.38 -17.74
CA ALA A 66 0.49 9.02 -18.18
C ALA A 66 -0.05 10.05 -19.20
N GLU A 67 0.14 11.35 -18.96
CA GLU A 67 -0.22 12.41 -19.92
C GLU A 67 0.58 12.32 -21.22
N LEU A 68 1.88 12.04 -21.15
CA LEU A 68 2.71 11.85 -22.33
C LEU A 68 2.18 10.67 -23.16
N ILE A 69 1.93 9.53 -22.53
CA ILE A 69 1.40 8.34 -23.19
C ILE A 69 0.03 8.61 -23.79
N ARG A 70 -0.86 9.32 -23.08
CA ARG A 70 -2.18 9.68 -23.60
C ARG A 70 -2.03 10.43 -24.92
N ARG A 71 -1.23 11.49 -24.96
CA ARG A 71 -1.02 12.34 -26.15
C ARG A 71 -0.43 11.59 -27.34
N GLU A 72 0.43 10.59 -27.09
CA GLU A 72 0.98 9.74 -28.16
C GLU A 72 -0.06 8.74 -28.71
N LEU A 73 -1.06 8.36 -27.92
CA LEU A 73 -2.09 7.40 -28.32
C LEU A 73 -3.36 8.06 -28.85
N THR A 74 -3.71 9.25 -28.35
CA THR A 74 -4.95 9.97 -28.68
C THR A 74 -4.89 11.43 -28.24
N ASP A 75 -5.53 12.31 -29.02
CA ASP A 75 -5.76 13.71 -28.64
C ASP A 75 -6.90 13.88 -27.62
N GLU A 76 -7.75 12.85 -27.46
CA GLU A 76 -8.93 12.88 -26.61
C GLU A 76 -8.58 12.66 -25.12
N PRO A 77 -9.41 13.18 -24.18
CA PRO A 77 -9.33 12.78 -22.78
C PRO A 77 -9.67 11.29 -22.60
N TRP A 78 -8.96 10.63 -21.69
CA TRP A 78 -9.17 9.21 -21.35
C TRP A 78 -9.76 9.01 -19.94
N SER A 79 -10.35 7.84 -19.69
CA SER A 79 -10.87 7.47 -18.37
C SER A 79 -9.77 6.77 -17.56
N VAL A 80 -9.70 7.05 -16.26
CA VAL A 80 -8.71 6.42 -15.36
C VAL A 80 -9.40 5.65 -14.22
N LEU A 81 -8.86 4.47 -13.90
CA LEU A 81 -9.25 3.65 -12.76
C LEU A 81 -8.05 3.46 -11.84
N GLY A 82 -8.17 3.90 -10.59
CA GLY A 82 -7.14 3.79 -9.58
C GLY A 82 -7.62 3.06 -8.32
N GLN A 83 -6.90 2.02 -7.92
CA GLN A 83 -7.05 1.39 -6.60
C GLN A 83 -5.87 1.78 -5.71
N SER A 84 -6.09 2.04 -4.43
CA SER A 84 -5.00 2.25 -3.46
C SER A 84 -4.08 3.40 -3.89
N PHE A 85 -2.75 3.17 -3.96
CA PHE A 85 -1.79 4.12 -4.53
C PHE A 85 -2.17 4.62 -5.94
N GLY A 86 -2.82 3.78 -6.77
CA GLY A 86 -3.36 4.22 -8.06
C GLY A 86 -4.49 5.24 -7.93
N GLY A 87 -5.30 5.15 -6.87
CA GLY A 87 -6.27 6.18 -6.50
C GLY A 87 -5.59 7.48 -6.09
N MET A 88 -4.50 7.42 -5.31
CA MET A 88 -3.71 8.60 -4.95
C MET A 88 -3.10 9.25 -6.20
N CYS A 89 -2.57 8.46 -7.13
CA CYS A 89 -2.12 8.93 -8.45
C CYS A 89 -3.26 9.60 -9.23
N THR A 90 -4.48 9.09 -9.12
CA THR A 90 -5.66 9.67 -9.80
C THR A 90 -5.99 11.05 -9.24
N VAL A 91 -5.89 11.25 -7.92
CA VAL A 91 -6.09 12.59 -7.30
C VAL A 91 -4.97 13.56 -7.67
N THR A 92 -3.72 13.09 -7.79
CA THR A 92 -2.63 13.89 -8.37
C THR A 92 -2.91 14.25 -9.83
N TYR A 93 -3.48 13.34 -10.63
CA TYR A 93 -3.85 13.61 -12.03
C TYR A 93 -4.90 14.73 -12.13
N LEU A 94 -5.97 14.64 -11.33
CA LEU A 94 -7.00 15.68 -11.23
C LEU A 94 -6.41 17.04 -10.81
N SER A 95 -5.35 17.03 -10.00
CA SER A 95 -4.65 18.24 -9.58
C SER A 95 -3.76 18.84 -10.68
N PHE A 96 -3.15 18.02 -11.54
CA PHE A 96 -2.04 18.45 -12.40
C PHE A 96 -2.46 18.60 -13.87
N ALA A 97 -3.31 17.70 -14.37
CA ALA A 97 -3.75 17.66 -15.76
C ALA A 97 -5.19 17.12 -15.91
N PRO A 98 -6.20 17.69 -15.22
CA PRO A 98 -7.59 17.28 -15.34
C PRO A 98 -8.13 17.38 -16.77
N GLU A 99 -7.56 18.24 -17.62
CA GLU A 99 -7.98 18.38 -19.03
C GLU A 99 -7.71 17.12 -19.85
N GLY A 100 -6.79 16.27 -19.41
CA GLY A 100 -6.51 14.97 -20.02
C GLY A 100 -7.49 13.86 -19.61
N LEU A 101 -8.40 14.15 -18.67
CA LEU A 101 -9.30 13.15 -18.08
C LEU A 101 -10.74 13.34 -18.55
N ARG A 102 -11.32 12.24 -19.03
CA ARG A 102 -12.76 12.14 -19.33
C ARG A 102 -13.57 11.92 -18.07
N GLU A 103 -13.10 11.01 -17.21
CA GLU A 103 -13.71 10.66 -15.92
C GLU A 103 -12.66 9.92 -15.07
N ALA A 104 -12.87 9.90 -13.76
CA ALA A 104 -11.98 9.26 -12.79
C ALA A 104 -12.74 8.33 -11.86
N ILE A 105 -12.25 7.09 -11.73
CA ILE A 105 -12.82 6.05 -10.87
C ILE A 105 -11.78 5.69 -9.82
N ILE A 106 -12.13 5.83 -8.55
CA ILE A 106 -11.21 5.63 -7.41
C ILE A 106 -11.76 4.55 -6.48
N THR A 107 -10.92 3.62 -6.04
CA THR A 107 -11.30 2.56 -5.07
C THR A 107 -10.28 2.46 -3.95
N GLY A 108 -10.69 2.71 -2.71
CA GLY A 108 -9.81 2.59 -1.53
C GLY A 108 -8.51 3.39 -1.65
N GLY A 109 -8.57 4.60 -2.20
CA GLY A 109 -7.35 5.35 -2.61
C GLY A 109 -7.49 6.86 -2.61
N LEU A 110 -8.44 7.42 -1.84
CA LEU A 110 -8.48 8.87 -1.61
C LEU A 110 -7.44 9.23 -0.54
N PRO A 111 -6.42 10.05 -0.84
CA PRO A 111 -5.37 10.41 0.11
C PRO A 111 -5.85 11.52 1.06
N GLY A 112 -5.19 11.71 2.20
CA GLY A 112 -5.33 12.95 2.96
C GLY A 112 -4.54 14.09 2.29
N LEU A 113 -5.23 15.17 1.88
CA LEU A 113 -4.60 16.23 1.05
C LEU A 113 -3.52 17.05 1.76
N ARG A 114 -3.52 17.11 3.09
CA ARG A 114 -2.60 17.94 3.90
C ARG A 114 -2.06 17.20 5.12
N VAL A 115 -2.14 15.88 5.10
CA VAL A 115 -1.85 15.03 6.27
C VAL A 115 -0.39 14.61 6.24
N THR A 116 0.29 14.71 7.37
CA THR A 116 1.67 14.25 7.55
C THR A 116 1.74 12.72 7.66
N ALA A 117 2.90 12.12 7.37
CA ALA A 117 3.10 10.68 7.56
C ALA A 117 2.83 10.26 9.03
N ASP A 118 3.26 11.08 9.98
CA ASP A 118 3.04 10.92 11.41
C ASP A 118 1.55 10.82 11.77
N GLU A 119 0.72 11.74 11.26
CA GLU A 119 -0.73 11.71 11.46
C GLU A 119 -1.38 10.50 10.80
N VAL A 120 -0.96 10.13 9.58
CA VAL A 120 -1.45 8.92 8.90
C VAL A 120 -1.19 7.68 9.76
N TYR A 121 0.02 7.52 10.30
CA TYR A 121 0.35 6.36 11.12
C TYR A 121 -0.32 6.38 12.49
N ARG A 122 -0.48 7.54 13.13
CA ARG A 122 -1.27 7.65 14.39
C ARG A 122 -2.74 7.27 14.17
N ALA A 123 -3.30 7.57 13.00
CA ALA A 123 -4.61 7.07 12.62
C ALA A 123 -4.59 5.56 12.32
N ALA A 124 -3.50 5.05 11.71
CA ALA A 124 -3.40 3.65 11.26
C ALA A 124 -3.27 2.63 12.40
N TYR A 125 -2.40 2.85 13.40
CA TYR A 125 -2.16 1.87 14.46
C TYR A 125 -3.43 1.44 15.21
N PRO A 126 -4.35 2.36 15.59
CA PRO A 126 -5.65 1.97 16.13
C PRO A 126 -6.48 1.08 15.19
N ARG A 127 -6.48 1.34 13.87
CA ARG A 127 -7.19 0.50 12.89
C ARG A 127 -6.58 -0.90 12.81
N VAL A 128 -5.25 -0.97 12.73
CA VAL A 128 -4.51 -2.25 12.73
C VAL A 128 -4.76 -3.04 14.01
N HIS A 129 -4.83 -2.38 15.17
CA HIS A 129 -5.19 -3.01 16.43
C HIS A 129 -6.60 -3.63 16.37
N ARG A 130 -7.59 -2.90 15.80
CA ARG A 130 -8.95 -3.43 15.62
C ARG A 130 -8.96 -4.66 14.69
N LYS A 131 -8.19 -4.65 13.61
CA LYS A 131 -8.06 -5.81 12.70
C LYS A 131 -7.45 -7.03 13.40
N ASN A 132 -6.40 -6.83 14.20
CA ASN A 132 -5.85 -7.89 15.05
C ASN A 132 -6.87 -8.43 16.06
N THR A 133 -7.61 -7.54 16.71
CA THR A 133 -8.66 -7.93 17.67
C THR A 133 -9.75 -8.77 16.99
N ALA A 134 -10.15 -8.38 15.78
CA ALA A 134 -11.11 -9.13 14.98
C ALA A 134 -10.56 -10.51 14.55
N TYR A 135 -9.29 -10.57 14.15
CA TYR A 135 -8.59 -11.81 13.81
C TYR A 135 -8.57 -12.79 15.00
N TYR A 136 -8.11 -12.37 16.18
CA TYR A 136 -8.08 -13.24 17.36
C TYR A 136 -9.47 -13.58 17.91
N ARG A 137 -10.49 -12.75 17.66
CA ARG A 137 -11.89 -13.12 17.96
C ARG A 137 -12.39 -14.23 17.03
N ARG A 138 -11.99 -14.20 15.75
CA ARG A 138 -12.35 -15.22 14.76
C ARG A 138 -11.59 -16.52 14.98
N TYR A 139 -10.29 -16.41 15.31
CA TYR A 139 -9.37 -17.52 15.52
C TYR A 139 -8.69 -17.44 16.90
N PRO A 140 -9.44 -17.64 18.00
CA PRO A 140 -8.87 -17.55 19.35
C PRO A 140 -7.76 -18.58 19.60
N GLN A 141 -7.79 -19.71 18.89
CA GLN A 141 -6.77 -20.75 18.96
C GLN A 141 -5.39 -20.30 18.45
N ASP A 142 -5.31 -19.24 17.64
CA ASP A 142 -4.05 -18.77 17.03
C ASP A 142 -3.20 -17.97 18.02
N ALA A 143 -3.77 -17.46 19.12
CA ALA A 143 -3.04 -16.65 20.09
C ALA A 143 -1.82 -17.39 20.68
N ALA A 144 -1.97 -18.65 21.06
CA ALA A 144 -0.87 -19.44 21.65
C ALA A 144 0.20 -19.82 20.60
N PRO A 145 -0.13 -20.36 19.41
CA PRO A 145 0.84 -20.55 18.33
C PRO A 145 1.60 -19.29 17.94
N VAL A 146 0.92 -18.16 17.75
CA VAL A 146 1.57 -16.90 17.38
C VAL A 146 2.56 -16.45 18.45
N ARG A 147 2.17 -16.50 19.73
CA ARG A 147 3.08 -16.20 20.85
C ARG A 147 4.29 -17.14 20.89
N ARG A 148 4.08 -18.44 20.65
CA ARG A 148 5.18 -19.43 20.62
C ARG A 148 6.18 -19.13 19.50
N ILE A 149 5.70 -18.80 18.30
CA ILE A 149 6.54 -18.41 17.17
C ILE A 149 7.32 -17.13 17.52
N ALA A 150 6.63 -16.11 18.02
CA ALA A 150 7.24 -14.85 18.38
C ALA A 150 8.35 -15.01 19.45
N ALA A 151 8.10 -15.80 20.49
CA ALA A 151 9.09 -16.11 21.53
C ALA A 151 10.31 -16.83 20.94
N HIS A 152 10.09 -17.82 20.07
CA HIS A 152 11.17 -18.51 19.38
C HIS A 152 12.01 -17.56 18.52
N LEU A 153 11.36 -16.71 17.72
CA LEU A 153 12.03 -15.78 16.80
C LEU A 153 12.79 -14.64 17.48
N ILE A 154 12.48 -14.33 18.74
CA ILE A 154 13.26 -13.38 19.54
C ILE A 154 14.63 -13.95 19.89
N GLU A 155 14.69 -15.24 20.19
CA GLU A 155 15.92 -15.92 20.60
C GLU A 155 16.67 -16.51 19.40
N HIS A 156 15.93 -17.02 18.42
CA HIS A 156 16.43 -17.79 17.29
C HIS A 156 15.75 -17.33 15.98
N PRO A 157 16.13 -16.16 15.41
CA PRO A 157 15.71 -15.80 14.06
C PRO A 157 16.05 -16.91 13.06
N ALA A 158 15.13 -17.21 12.13
CA ALA A 158 15.27 -18.33 11.21
C ALA A 158 15.61 -17.86 9.79
N LEU A 159 16.47 -18.59 9.09
CA LEU A 159 16.81 -18.28 7.69
C LEU A 159 15.69 -18.75 6.75
N MET A 160 15.14 -17.84 5.95
CA MET A 160 14.16 -18.16 4.92
C MET A 160 14.84 -18.58 3.60
N PRO A 161 14.16 -19.31 2.71
CA PRO A 161 14.74 -19.80 1.46
C PRO A 161 15.29 -18.72 0.52
N ASP A 162 14.82 -17.48 0.62
CA ASP A 162 15.31 -16.35 -0.17
C ASP A 162 16.56 -15.67 0.42
N GLY A 163 17.10 -16.22 1.51
CA GLY A 163 18.29 -15.73 2.21
C GLY A 163 18.02 -14.61 3.20
N SER A 164 16.77 -14.17 3.36
CA SER A 164 16.39 -13.23 4.42
C SER A 164 16.16 -13.95 5.75
N LEU A 165 16.22 -13.21 6.87
CA LEU A 165 15.88 -13.74 8.18
C LEU A 165 14.41 -13.47 8.50
N LEU A 166 13.69 -14.51 8.91
CA LEU A 166 12.44 -14.36 9.63
C LEU A 166 12.79 -13.95 11.07
N THR A 167 12.71 -12.65 11.34
CA THR A 167 12.74 -12.10 12.71
C THR A 167 11.32 -11.98 13.27
N VAL A 168 11.19 -11.67 14.56
CA VAL A 168 9.86 -11.40 15.14
C VAL A 168 9.18 -10.20 14.49
N GLU A 169 9.92 -9.17 14.10
CA GLU A 169 9.40 -7.99 13.41
C GLU A 169 8.97 -8.31 11.97
N ALA A 170 9.72 -9.17 11.26
CA ALA A 170 9.32 -9.65 9.95
C ALA A 170 8.05 -10.52 10.04
N PHE A 171 7.97 -11.40 11.05
CA PHE A 171 6.78 -12.21 11.33
C PHE A 171 5.56 -11.34 11.65
N GLN A 172 5.71 -10.28 12.46
CA GLN A 172 4.63 -9.31 12.70
C GLN A 172 4.12 -8.65 11.41
N SER A 173 4.97 -8.50 10.38
CA SER A 173 4.58 -7.87 9.12
C SER A 173 3.59 -8.72 8.30
N LEU A 174 3.40 -10.00 8.63
CA LEU A 174 2.33 -10.83 8.03
C LEU A 174 0.93 -10.27 8.29
N GLY A 175 0.76 -9.41 9.31
CA GLY A 175 -0.51 -8.72 9.54
C GLY A 175 -0.92 -7.79 8.40
N MET A 176 -0.03 -7.47 7.45
CA MET A 176 -0.40 -6.79 6.21
C MET A 176 -1.55 -7.49 5.49
N MET A 177 -1.76 -8.79 5.71
CA MET A 177 -2.85 -9.57 5.12
C MET A 177 -4.21 -9.20 5.71
N LEU A 178 -4.27 -8.74 6.97
CA LEU A 178 -5.53 -8.49 7.69
C LEU A 178 -6.40 -7.35 7.13
N GLY A 179 -5.93 -6.65 6.09
CA GLY A 179 -6.69 -5.63 5.38
C GLY A 179 -7.35 -6.12 4.09
N THR A 180 -7.27 -7.41 3.75
CA THR A 180 -8.00 -8.04 2.64
C THR A 180 -9.15 -8.89 3.16
N SER A 181 -10.12 -9.16 2.28
CA SER A 181 -11.36 -9.87 2.62
C SER A 181 -11.12 -11.30 3.14
N ASP A 182 -10.09 -11.99 2.65
CA ASP A 182 -9.70 -13.36 3.01
C ASP A 182 -8.47 -13.45 3.93
N GLY A 183 -7.81 -12.33 4.21
CA GLY A 183 -6.46 -12.35 4.78
C GLY A 183 -6.36 -12.91 6.20
N ALA A 184 -7.42 -12.78 7.00
CA ALA A 184 -7.51 -13.44 8.30
C ALA A 184 -7.49 -14.98 8.17
N ASP A 185 -8.16 -15.52 7.16
CA ASP A 185 -8.22 -16.96 6.90
C ASP A 185 -6.88 -17.44 6.34
N VAL A 186 -6.26 -16.68 5.44
CA VAL A 186 -4.93 -17.01 4.90
C VAL A 186 -3.86 -17.01 6.00
N LEU A 187 -3.91 -16.03 6.92
CA LEU A 187 -3.00 -15.99 8.07
C LEU A 187 -3.23 -17.18 9.01
N HIS A 188 -4.48 -17.55 9.28
CA HIS A 188 -4.81 -18.73 10.08
C HIS A 188 -4.20 -20.02 9.48
N TYR A 189 -4.44 -20.27 8.19
CA TYR A 189 -3.91 -21.47 7.51
C TYR A 189 -2.38 -21.45 7.37
N LEU A 190 -1.73 -20.28 7.45
CA LEU A 190 -0.27 -20.19 7.48
C LEU A 190 0.33 -20.81 8.75
N LEU A 191 -0.44 -20.88 9.85
CA LEU A 191 0.02 -21.35 11.15
C LEU A 191 -0.14 -22.87 11.38
N GLU A 192 -0.78 -23.62 10.46
CA GLU A 192 -1.08 -25.04 10.66
C GLU A 192 0.17 -25.95 10.68
N ASP A 193 1.18 -25.66 9.84
CA ASP A 193 2.37 -26.51 9.64
C ASP A 193 3.68 -25.84 10.12
N THR A 194 3.61 -25.08 11.21
CA THR A 194 4.73 -24.22 11.64
C THR A 194 5.99 -24.98 12.07
N TRP A 195 5.87 -26.15 12.70
CA TRP A 195 6.98 -26.78 13.43
C TRP A 195 7.44 -28.11 12.82
N ALA A 196 8.75 -28.30 12.72
CA ALA A 196 9.41 -29.58 12.47
C ALA A 196 10.22 -29.96 13.73
N GLY A 197 9.54 -30.57 14.71
CA GLY A 197 10.14 -30.79 16.03
C GLY A 197 10.29 -29.47 16.81
N ALA A 198 11.53 -29.09 17.11
CA ALA A 198 11.85 -27.86 17.85
C ALA A 198 12.13 -26.65 16.94
N GLU A 199 12.32 -26.87 15.64
CA GLU A 199 12.62 -25.83 14.66
C GLU A 199 11.38 -25.46 13.84
N LEU A 200 11.40 -24.27 13.23
CA LEU A 200 10.39 -23.88 12.25
C LEU A 200 10.55 -24.75 10.98
N SER A 201 9.43 -25.21 10.43
CA SER A 201 9.46 -26.09 9.26
C SER A 201 9.84 -25.33 7.98
N ASP A 202 10.50 -26.02 7.05
CA ASP A 202 10.81 -25.46 5.73
C ASP A 202 9.54 -25.03 4.98
N SER A 203 8.44 -25.76 5.15
CA SER A 203 7.13 -25.42 4.55
C SER A 203 6.64 -24.06 5.05
N PHE A 204 6.68 -23.85 6.38
CA PHE A 204 6.29 -22.58 6.98
C PHE A 204 7.19 -21.44 6.53
N LEU A 205 8.51 -21.64 6.55
CA LEU A 205 9.48 -20.61 6.14
C LEU A 205 9.32 -20.23 4.66
N ALA A 206 9.10 -21.20 3.78
CA ALA A 206 8.85 -20.94 2.36
C ALA A 206 7.55 -20.17 2.12
N ARG A 207 6.46 -20.53 2.84
CA ARG A 207 5.18 -19.83 2.74
C ARG A 207 5.26 -18.41 3.31
N ALA A 208 5.92 -18.22 4.46
CA ALA A 208 6.15 -16.91 5.06
C ALA A 208 6.97 -16.00 4.12
N ALA A 209 8.05 -16.54 3.53
CA ALA A 209 8.87 -15.80 2.56
C ALA A 209 8.06 -15.31 1.35
N ALA A 210 7.09 -16.10 0.88
CA ALA A 210 6.24 -15.70 -0.25
C ALA A 210 5.40 -14.43 0.02
N PHE A 211 5.05 -14.17 1.29
CA PHE A 211 4.33 -12.96 1.68
C PHE A 211 5.24 -11.81 2.09
N LEU A 212 6.41 -12.11 2.67
CA LEU A 212 7.31 -11.10 3.27
C LEU A 212 8.40 -10.60 2.32
N SER A 213 8.68 -11.30 1.22
CA SER A 213 9.78 -10.96 0.34
C SER A 213 9.50 -9.71 -0.50
N TYR A 214 10.33 -8.67 -0.32
CA TYR A 214 10.27 -7.47 -1.16
C TYR A 214 10.95 -7.64 -2.53
N ALA A 215 11.50 -8.81 -2.84
CA ALA A 215 12.18 -9.05 -4.12
C ALA A 215 11.26 -8.82 -5.33
N GLN A 216 9.95 -9.01 -5.16
CA GLN A 216 8.95 -8.77 -6.21
C GLN A 216 8.54 -7.30 -6.34
N LEU A 217 8.72 -6.50 -5.28
CA LEU A 217 8.28 -5.10 -5.20
C LEU A 217 9.32 -4.22 -4.47
N PRO A 218 10.60 -4.20 -4.91
CA PRO A 218 11.69 -3.57 -4.15
C PRO A 218 11.56 -2.05 -4.03
N LEU A 219 10.80 -1.42 -4.93
CA LEU A 219 10.51 0.01 -4.87
C LEU A 219 9.45 0.36 -3.80
N ASN A 220 8.61 -0.59 -3.40
CA ASN A 220 7.51 -0.34 -2.46
C ASN A 220 7.99 0.23 -1.11
N PRO A 221 8.91 -0.42 -0.37
CA PRO A 221 9.33 0.08 0.95
C PRO A 221 10.06 1.43 0.85
N ILE A 222 10.60 1.80 -0.30
CA ILE A 222 11.29 3.08 -0.52
C ILE A 222 10.28 4.19 -0.81
N MET A 223 9.21 3.89 -1.56
CA MET A 223 8.26 4.92 -2.01
C MET A 223 7.00 5.03 -1.14
N HIS A 224 6.71 4.03 -0.31
CA HIS A 224 5.45 3.96 0.43
C HIS A 224 5.22 5.18 1.32
N GLU A 225 6.20 5.53 2.17
CA GLU A 225 6.04 6.68 3.07
C GLU A 225 6.09 8.03 2.33
N LEU A 226 6.71 8.06 1.14
CA LEU A 226 6.73 9.25 0.28
C LEU A 226 5.38 9.60 -0.33
N THR A 227 4.38 8.71 -0.24
CA THR A 227 3.01 9.04 -0.62
C THR A 227 2.40 10.16 0.24
N TYR A 228 2.98 10.39 1.43
CA TYR A 228 2.59 11.44 2.36
C TYR A 228 3.53 12.67 2.32
N ALA A 229 4.59 12.61 1.51
CA ALA A 229 5.61 13.65 1.46
C ALA A 229 5.24 14.75 0.44
N GLN A 230 4.93 15.94 0.94
CA GLN A 230 4.58 17.10 0.12
C GLN A 230 5.04 18.40 0.79
N ARG A 231 4.78 19.54 0.15
CA ARG A 231 5.16 20.83 0.71
C ARG A 231 4.51 21.01 2.08
N GLY A 232 5.34 21.32 3.08
CA GLY A 232 4.88 21.62 4.43
C GLY A 232 4.55 20.40 5.30
N THR A 233 4.75 19.16 4.83
CA THR A 233 4.64 17.97 5.71
C THR A 233 5.93 17.61 6.43
N GLY A 234 7.06 18.22 6.03
CA GLY A 234 8.39 17.91 6.55
C GLY A 234 8.92 16.54 6.11
N ALA A 235 10.02 16.12 6.73
CA ALA A 235 10.64 14.82 6.49
C ALA A 235 9.80 13.67 7.05
N THR A 236 9.65 12.62 6.25
CA THR A 236 8.97 11.39 6.68
C THR A 236 9.79 10.70 7.77
N ASN A 237 11.10 10.53 7.54
CA ASN A 237 12.12 10.11 8.51
C ASN A 237 11.71 8.88 9.36
N TRP A 238 11.17 7.85 8.69
CA TRP A 238 10.67 6.62 9.31
C TRP A 238 9.52 6.85 10.29
N ALA A 239 8.54 7.69 9.93
CA ALA A 239 7.36 8.00 10.73
C ALA A 239 6.63 6.72 11.17
N ALA A 240 6.52 5.70 10.32
CA ALA A 240 5.93 4.41 10.71
C ALA A 240 6.61 3.83 11.94
N GLN A 241 7.95 3.81 11.95
CA GLN A 241 8.76 3.29 13.04
C GLN A 241 8.73 4.19 14.27
N ARG A 242 8.83 5.51 14.10
CA ARG A 242 8.78 6.47 15.22
C ARG A 242 7.44 6.38 15.94
N VAL A 243 6.34 6.47 15.17
CA VAL A 243 4.98 6.42 15.70
C VAL A 243 4.68 5.04 16.30
N ARG A 244 5.27 3.95 15.81
CA ARG A 244 5.16 2.62 16.45
C ARG A 244 5.50 2.68 17.94
N GLY A 245 6.50 3.48 18.31
CA GLY A 245 6.94 3.65 19.70
C GLY A 245 5.88 4.25 20.62
N GLU A 246 4.86 4.92 20.07
CA GLU A 246 3.71 5.44 20.81
C GLU A 246 2.69 4.34 21.18
N TYR A 247 2.82 3.13 20.62
CA TYR A 247 1.89 2.01 20.82
C TYR A 247 2.61 0.75 21.35
N PRO A 248 2.89 0.68 22.67
CA PRO A 248 3.58 -0.46 23.28
C PRO A 248 3.04 -1.86 22.95
N PRO A 249 1.71 -2.08 22.76
CA PRO A 249 1.20 -3.40 22.35
C PRO A 249 1.73 -3.95 21.02
N PHE A 250 2.29 -3.10 20.16
CA PHE A 250 2.94 -3.53 18.92
C PHE A 250 4.41 -3.91 19.10
N ASP A 251 5.02 -3.68 20.25
CA ASP A 251 6.34 -4.23 20.58
C ASP A 251 6.20 -5.70 21.00
N ALA A 252 6.76 -6.61 20.21
CA ALA A 252 6.59 -8.05 20.43
C ALA A 252 7.14 -8.51 21.79
N ARG A 253 8.25 -7.91 22.24
CA ARG A 253 8.88 -8.25 23.53
C ARG A 253 8.00 -7.81 24.70
N THR A 254 7.42 -6.62 24.62
CA THR A 254 6.45 -6.10 25.58
C THR A 254 5.18 -6.96 25.60
N ALA A 255 4.63 -7.32 24.44
CA ALA A 255 3.45 -8.18 24.35
C ALA A 255 3.69 -9.57 24.96
N LEU A 256 4.89 -10.14 24.78
CA LEU A 256 5.23 -11.46 25.33
C LEU A 256 5.46 -11.45 26.85
N ALA A 257 5.79 -10.30 27.44
CA ALA A 257 5.87 -10.16 28.89
C ALA A 257 4.47 -10.20 29.56
N GLY A 258 3.40 -9.88 28.83
CA GLY A 258 2.01 -10.00 29.27
C GLY A 258 1.32 -11.28 28.81
N GLU A 259 0.02 -11.37 29.05
CA GLU A 259 -0.84 -12.50 28.62
C GLU A 259 -1.57 -12.24 27.28
N ASP A 260 -1.58 -10.99 26.82
CA ASP A 260 -2.28 -10.60 25.60
C ASP A 260 -1.67 -11.26 24.33
N PRO A 261 -2.47 -11.54 23.29
CA PRO A 261 -1.92 -11.99 22.00
C PRO A 261 -0.93 -10.96 21.43
N MET A 262 0.14 -11.44 20.80
CA MET A 262 1.03 -10.54 20.06
C MET A 262 0.28 -9.89 18.90
N LEU A 263 0.38 -8.58 18.75
CA LEU A 263 -0.21 -7.89 17.61
C LEU A 263 0.71 -7.97 16.39
N PHE A 264 0.12 -8.27 15.23
CA PHE A 264 0.74 -8.10 13.93
C PHE A 264 0.64 -6.63 13.46
N THR A 265 1.56 -6.18 12.62
CA THR A 265 1.53 -4.84 12.00
C THR A 265 0.82 -4.87 10.65
N GLY A 266 0.48 -3.70 10.09
CA GLY A 266 -0.08 -3.58 8.74
C GLY A 266 1.02 -3.45 7.66
N GLU A 267 0.72 -2.74 6.57
CA GLU A 267 1.64 -2.49 5.44
C GLU A 267 2.72 -1.42 5.73
N MET A 268 2.90 -1.03 6.99
CA MET A 268 3.91 -0.05 7.37
C MET A 268 5.32 -0.52 6.99
N THR A 269 6.17 0.39 6.54
CA THR A 269 7.58 0.09 6.28
C THR A 269 8.43 0.43 7.50
N TYR A 270 9.29 -0.50 7.89
CA TYR A 270 10.23 -0.34 8.99
C TYR A 270 11.67 -0.48 8.50
N ARG A 271 12.62 0.12 9.22
CA ARG A 271 14.03 0.05 8.85
C ARG A 271 14.56 -1.38 8.77
N CYS A 272 14.09 -2.29 9.64
CA CYS A 272 14.47 -3.70 9.62
C CYS A 272 14.05 -4.45 8.35
N HIS A 273 13.08 -3.95 7.57
CA HIS A 273 12.75 -4.55 6.27
C HIS A 273 13.92 -4.47 5.29
N PHE A 274 14.80 -3.47 5.44
CA PHE A 274 16.00 -3.33 4.63
C PHE A 274 17.09 -4.34 4.98
N ASP A 275 16.95 -5.16 6.03
CA ASP A 275 17.88 -6.26 6.31
C ASP A 275 17.72 -7.40 5.30
N GLN A 276 16.63 -7.43 4.52
CA GLN A 276 16.47 -8.40 3.43
C GLN A 276 17.57 -8.22 2.37
N PRO A 277 18.17 -9.31 1.84
CA PRO A 277 19.23 -9.21 0.83
C PRO A 277 18.81 -8.44 -0.44
N CYS A 278 17.52 -8.44 -0.77
CA CYS A 278 16.97 -7.72 -1.92
C CYS A 278 16.89 -6.18 -1.72
N LEU A 279 16.97 -5.70 -0.47
CA LEU A 279 16.83 -4.29 -0.10
C LEU A 279 18.06 -3.71 0.60
N ALA A 280 18.94 -4.52 1.20
CA ALA A 280 20.06 -4.03 2.00
C ALA A 280 20.93 -2.94 1.33
N PRO A 281 21.27 -3.02 0.02
CA PRO A 281 22.02 -1.95 -0.65
C PRO A 281 21.24 -0.64 -0.83
N LEU A 282 19.94 -0.61 -0.52
CA LEU A 282 19.03 0.51 -0.73
C LEU A 282 18.75 1.29 0.57
N LEU A 283 19.30 0.86 1.71
CA LEU A 283 19.05 1.48 3.01
C LEU A 283 19.56 2.93 3.09
N GLU A 284 20.83 3.19 2.78
CA GLU A 284 21.39 4.55 2.83
C GLU A 284 20.68 5.51 1.86
N PRO A 285 20.37 5.13 0.60
CA PRO A 285 19.51 5.94 -0.27
C PRO A 285 18.13 6.22 0.33
N ALA A 286 17.48 5.23 0.96
CA ALA A 286 16.18 5.41 1.59
C ALA A 286 16.26 6.36 2.81
N GLU A 287 17.30 6.25 3.64
CA GLU A 287 17.53 7.16 4.76
C GLU A 287 17.73 8.60 4.28
N ALA A 288 18.56 8.81 3.25
CA ALA A 288 18.75 10.13 2.65
C ALA A 288 17.46 10.69 2.03
N LEU A 289 16.65 9.82 1.42
CA LEU A 289 15.37 10.18 0.83
C LEU A 289 14.32 10.57 1.88
N PHE A 290 14.22 9.79 2.96
CA PHE A 290 13.26 10.04 4.05
C PHE A 290 13.63 11.23 4.92
N ALA A 291 14.89 11.67 4.89
CA ALA A 291 15.35 12.90 5.54
C ALA A 291 14.99 14.19 4.77
N ARG A 292 14.47 14.09 3.54
CA ARG A 292 14.13 15.28 2.73
C ARG A 292 12.86 15.98 3.19
N GLU A 293 12.90 17.31 3.14
CA GLU A 293 11.78 18.19 3.52
C GLU A 293 11.26 19.03 2.35
N ASP A 294 12.03 19.15 1.26
CA ASP A 294 11.83 20.08 0.15
C ASP A 294 10.93 19.51 -0.97
N TRP A 295 9.86 18.81 -0.57
CA TRP A 295 8.97 18.16 -1.52
C TRP A 295 8.01 19.13 -2.21
N PRO A 296 7.74 18.96 -3.52
CA PRO A 296 6.63 19.65 -4.17
C PRO A 296 5.28 19.07 -3.70
N ASP A 297 4.22 19.84 -3.93
CA ASP A 297 2.85 19.40 -3.71
C ASP A 297 2.51 18.17 -4.56
N LEU A 298 1.81 17.19 -4.00
CA LEU A 298 1.23 16.05 -4.75
C LEU A 298 -0.22 16.32 -5.16
N TYR A 299 -0.87 17.26 -4.50
CA TYR A 299 -2.28 17.58 -4.67
C TYR A 299 -2.46 19.09 -4.69
N ASP A 300 -3.41 19.57 -5.50
CA ASP A 300 -3.81 20.97 -5.56
C ASP A 300 -5.27 21.11 -5.10
N PRO A 301 -5.51 21.43 -3.80
CA PRO A 301 -6.86 21.55 -3.28
C PRO A 301 -7.71 22.61 -3.97
N GLN A 302 -7.11 23.67 -4.54
CA GLN A 302 -7.87 24.70 -5.25
C GLN A 302 -8.37 24.15 -6.59
N ARG A 303 -7.51 23.45 -7.33
CA ARG A 303 -7.90 22.81 -8.58
C ARG A 303 -8.90 21.68 -8.38
N LEU A 304 -8.74 20.88 -7.32
CA LEU A 304 -9.71 19.85 -6.92
C LEU A 304 -11.09 20.45 -6.57
N ALA A 305 -11.12 21.58 -5.86
CA ALA A 305 -12.37 22.29 -5.55
C ALA A 305 -13.02 22.97 -6.78
N ALA A 306 -12.23 23.24 -7.82
CA ALA A 306 -12.72 23.75 -9.10
C ALA A 306 -12.95 22.65 -10.16
N ASN A 307 -12.84 21.38 -9.77
CA ASN A 307 -12.90 20.24 -10.68
C ASN A 307 -14.21 20.17 -11.50
N ASP A 308 -14.08 19.87 -12.79
CA ASP A 308 -15.19 19.61 -13.71
C ASP A 308 -15.17 18.17 -14.28
N VAL A 309 -14.12 17.38 -14.02
CA VAL A 309 -14.03 15.98 -14.43
C VAL A 309 -15.01 15.15 -13.58
N PRO A 310 -15.90 14.34 -14.16
CA PRO A 310 -16.72 13.40 -13.40
C PRO A 310 -15.85 12.43 -12.57
N VAL A 311 -16.08 12.37 -11.26
CA VAL A 311 -15.36 11.44 -10.36
C VAL A 311 -16.35 10.57 -9.61
N ALA A 312 -16.08 9.26 -9.53
CA ALA A 312 -16.75 8.36 -8.59
C ALA A 312 -15.72 7.64 -7.74
N ALA A 313 -15.97 7.57 -6.43
CA ALA A 313 -15.04 6.97 -5.49
C ALA A 313 -15.74 5.99 -4.54
N ALA A 314 -15.16 4.81 -4.35
CA ALA A 314 -15.48 3.90 -3.27
C ALA A 314 -14.53 4.13 -2.09
N VAL A 315 -15.09 4.40 -0.91
CA VAL A 315 -14.38 4.45 0.37
C VAL A 315 -14.82 3.27 1.21
N TYR A 316 -13.87 2.40 1.58
CA TYR A 316 -14.14 1.28 2.46
C TYR A 316 -14.01 1.77 3.92
N LEU A 317 -15.09 1.69 4.68
CA LEU A 317 -15.17 2.26 6.03
C LEU A 317 -14.28 1.54 7.04
N ASP A 318 -14.05 0.25 6.82
CA ASP A 318 -13.22 -0.62 7.66
C ASP A 318 -11.81 -0.85 7.07
N ASP A 319 -11.39 -0.07 6.07
CA ASP A 319 -10.08 -0.18 5.42
C ASP A 319 -8.94 -0.05 6.44
N MET A 320 -8.03 -1.03 6.43
CA MET A 320 -6.87 -1.01 7.31
C MET A 320 -5.82 0.01 6.84
N TYR A 321 -5.61 0.12 5.53
CA TYR A 321 -4.47 0.82 4.94
C TYR A 321 -4.78 2.30 4.72
N VAL A 322 -5.95 2.63 4.17
CA VAL A 322 -6.34 4.01 3.86
C VAL A 322 -7.39 4.50 4.85
N ASP A 323 -7.13 5.59 5.55
CA ASP A 323 -8.06 6.10 6.55
C ASP A 323 -9.34 6.67 5.91
N ALA A 324 -10.50 6.19 6.37
CA ALA A 324 -11.78 6.65 5.88
C ALA A 324 -12.04 8.13 6.21
N THR A 325 -11.59 8.65 7.36
CA THR A 325 -11.81 10.06 7.75
C THR A 325 -11.09 10.98 6.77
N TYR A 326 -9.82 10.73 6.49
CA TYR A 326 -9.06 11.50 5.50
C TYR A 326 -9.63 11.33 4.08
N SER A 327 -10.08 10.11 3.74
CA SER A 327 -10.73 9.86 2.45
C SER A 327 -12.01 10.68 2.27
N LEU A 328 -12.84 10.78 3.31
CA LEU A 328 -14.09 11.55 3.29
C LEU A 328 -13.83 13.05 3.19
N GLN A 329 -12.83 13.59 3.90
CA GLN A 329 -12.42 14.99 3.79
C GLN A 329 -11.96 15.34 2.36
N THR A 330 -11.22 14.43 1.73
CA THR A 330 -10.80 14.60 0.34
C THR A 330 -11.99 14.52 -0.61
N ALA A 331 -12.92 13.58 -0.39
CA ALA A 331 -14.16 13.49 -1.16
C ALA A 331 -14.96 14.79 -1.13
N GLU A 332 -15.05 15.46 0.03
CA GLU A 332 -15.72 16.76 0.19
C GLU A 332 -15.01 17.89 -0.56
N THR A 333 -13.69 17.81 -0.73
CA THR A 333 -12.90 18.83 -1.43
C THR A 333 -13.04 18.73 -2.95
N VAL A 334 -13.18 17.52 -3.51
CA VAL A 334 -13.26 17.32 -4.96
C VAL A 334 -14.65 17.66 -5.46
N LYS A 335 -14.79 18.77 -6.18
CA LYS A 335 -16.07 19.21 -6.74
C LYS A 335 -16.65 18.13 -7.67
N GLY A 336 -17.91 17.80 -7.45
CA GLY A 336 -18.67 16.86 -8.29
C GLY A 336 -18.35 15.39 -8.06
N LEU A 337 -17.50 15.04 -7.07
CA LEU A 337 -17.21 13.66 -6.74
C LEU A 337 -18.45 12.94 -6.18
N ARG A 338 -18.78 11.78 -6.76
CA ARG A 338 -19.86 10.89 -6.34
C ARG A 338 -19.28 9.83 -5.42
N LEU A 339 -19.57 9.93 -4.13
CA LEU A 339 -19.01 9.06 -3.11
C LEU A 339 -19.91 7.85 -2.83
N TRP A 340 -19.31 6.68 -2.74
CA TRP A 340 -19.91 5.48 -2.13
C TRP A 340 -19.04 5.03 -0.96
N ALA A 341 -19.46 5.38 0.25
CA ALA A 341 -18.87 4.86 1.47
C ALA A 341 -19.57 3.53 1.83
N THR A 342 -18.80 2.48 2.09
CA THR A 342 -19.33 1.13 2.32
C THR A 342 -18.47 0.31 3.26
N ASN A 343 -19.08 -0.62 3.98
CA ASN A 343 -18.42 -1.67 4.76
C ASN A 343 -18.70 -3.07 4.18
N GLU A 344 -19.22 -3.17 2.95
CA GLU A 344 -19.45 -4.45 2.27
C GLU A 344 -18.13 -5.14 1.86
N PHE A 345 -17.06 -4.36 1.67
CA PHE A 345 -15.77 -4.84 1.18
C PHE A 345 -14.62 -4.28 2.00
N GLU A 346 -13.51 -5.02 1.99
CA GLU A 346 -12.20 -4.56 2.45
C GLU A 346 -11.45 -3.84 1.32
N HIS A 347 -10.18 -3.49 1.56
CA HIS A 347 -9.34 -2.72 0.61
C HIS A 347 -9.23 -3.34 -0.79
N ASP A 348 -9.38 -4.66 -0.87
CA ASP A 348 -9.34 -5.45 -2.10
C ASP A 348 -10.69 -5.52 -2.84
N GLY A 349 -11.70 -4.74 -2.42
CA GLY A 349 -13.07 -4.79 -2.95
C GLY A 349 -13.18 -4.69 -4.47
N LEU A 350 -12.29 -3.95 -5.15
CA LEU A 350 -12.26 -3.91 -6.62
C LEU A 350 -12.06 -5.31 -7.22
N ARG A 351 -11.14 -6.09 -6.65
CA ARG A 351 -10.80 -7.44 -7.10
C ARG A 351 -11.75 -8.49 -6.52
N ALA A 352 -12.12 -8.37 -5.25
CA ALA A 352 -12.92 -9.37 -4.55
C ALA A 352 -14.42 -9.33 -4.91
N SER A 353 -14.93 -8.22 -5.45
CA SER A 353 -16.38 -8.01 -5.63
C SER A 353 -17.01 -8.70 -6.84
N GLY A 354 -16.25 -9.39 -7.69
CA GLY A 354 -16.79 -9.97 -8.92
C GLY A 354 -17.26 -8.89 -9.91
N GLY A 355 -16.60 -7.73 -9.96
CA GLY A 355 -16.95 -6.60 -10.82
C GLY A 355 -18.02 -5.66 -10.27
N ARG A 356 -18.71 -6.00 -9.17
CA ARG A 356 -19.79 -5.19 -8.59
C ARG A 356 -19.35 -3.79 -8.17
N VAL A 357 -18.13 -3.66 -7.63
CA VAL A 357 -17.60 -2.35 -7.23
C VAL A 357 -17.43 -1.43 -8.44
N LEU A 358 -16.78 -1.91 -9.50
CA LEU A 358 -16.59 -1.11 -10.71
C LEU A 358 -17.92 -0.77 -11.37
N ASP A 359 -18.80 -1.76 -11.54
CA ASP A 359 -20.12 -1.59 -12.13
C ASP A 359 -20.96 -0.52 -11.42
N ARG A 360 -20.95 -0.52 -10.08
CA ARG A 360 -21.63 0.51 -9.29
C ARG A 360 -21.03 1.90 -9.52
N LEU A 361 -19.70 2.03 -9.53
CA LEU A 361 -19.04 3.32 -9.75
C LEU A 361 -19.29 3.87 -11.15
N LEU A 362 -19.37 3.01 -12.17
CA LEU A 362 -19.73 3.40 -13.53
C LEU A 362 -21.18 3.88 -13.64
N ARG A 363 -22.15 3.14 -13.06
CA ARG A 363 -23.54 3.63 -12.95
C ARG A 363 -23.61 4.97 -12.22
N MET A 364 -22.79 5.11 -11.18
CA MET A 364 -22.68 6.37 -10.46
C MET A 364 -22.19 7.49 -11.35
N LEU A 365 -21.15 7.30 -12.18
CA LEU A 365 -20.66 8.32 -13.11
C LEU A 365 -21.67 8.68 -14.21
N HIS A 366 -22.33 7.68 -14.76
CA HIS A 366 -23.20 7.83 -15.93
C HIS A 366 -24.65 8.16 -15.56
N SER A 367 -24.90 8.51 -14.29
CA SER A 367 -26.21 8.91 -13.76
C SER A 367 -27.31 7.84 -13.94
N GLN A 368 -26.94 6.56 -13.81
CA GLN A 368 -27.83 5.41 -13.93
C GLN A 368 -28.22 4.82 -12.55
N ILE A 369 -28.31 5.66 -11.51
CA ILE A 369 -28.67 5.22 -10.15
C ILE A 369 -30.14 5.50 -9.87
#